data_AF-A0A257N1T9-F1
#
_entry.id   AF-A0A257N1T9-F1
#
_cell.length_a   1.000
_cell.length_b   1.000
_cell.length_c   1.000
_cell.angle_alpha   90.00
_cell.angle_beta   90.00
_cell.angle_gamma   90.00
#
_symmetry.space_group_name_H-M   'P 1'
#
loop_
_entity.id
_entity.type
_entity.pdbx_description
1 polymer ?
#
loop_
_entity_poly.entity_id
_entity_poly.type
_entity_poly.pdbx_seq_one_letter_code
_entity_poly.pdbx_strand_id
1 'polypeptide(L)'
;MNIASIFNYCEAVLWFTIALTAFLRRKNANVKLTKLAMLVSISFFFFGISDLIEANTGAWWRPWWLLVLKALCILSFVTCWYKYRQINKENN
;
A
#
# COMPACT_ATOMS: atom_id res chain seq x y z
N MET A 1 -24.95 8.32 3.96
CA MET A 1 -23.60 7.84 3.60
C MET A 1 -23.65 7.41 2.15
N ASN A 2 -22.81 7.98 1.27
CA ASN A 2 -22.80 7.60 -0.15
C ASN A 2 -22.19 6.19 -0.33
N ILE A 3 -22.68 5.43 -1.31
CA ILE A 3 -22.16 4.10 -1.64
C ILE A 3 -20.64 4.15 -1.91
N ALA A 4 -20.18 5.21 -2.59
CA ALA A 4 -18.77 5.47 -2.84
C ALA A 4 -17.94 5.58 -1.54
N SER A 5 -18.45 6.27 -0.51
CA SER A 5 -17.75 6.38 0.77
C SER A 5 -17.66 5.04 1.50
N ILE A 6 -18.73 4.22 1.46
CA ILE A 6 -18.72 2.86 2.05
C ILE A 6 -17.65 2.00 1.38
N PHE A 7 -17.59 2.03 0.06
CA PHE A 7 -16.60 1.28 -0.71
C PHE A 7 -15.17 1.71 -0.33
N ASN A 8 -14.90 3.02 -0.28
CA ASN A 8 -13.61 3.56 0.14
C ASN A 8 -13.22 3.15 1.59
N TYR A 9 -14.18 3.08 2.53
CA TYR A 9 -13.89 2.56 3.88
C TYR A 9 -13.51 1.07 3.85
N CYS A 10 -14.23 0.26 3.06
CA CYS A 10 -13.90 -1.16 2.88
C CYS A 10 -12.50 -1.34 2.26
N GLU A 11 -12.17 -0.53 1.26
CA GLU A 11 -10.84 -0.51 0.65
C GLU A 11 -9.76 -0.11 1.67
N ALA A 12 -9.98 0.95 2.45
CA ALA A 12 -9.04 1.36 3.50
C ALA A 12 -8.75 0.23 4.51
N VAL A 13 -9.80 -0.48 4.98
CA VAL A 13 -9.65 -1.64 5.88
C VAL A 13 -8.84 -2.75 5.22
N LEU A 14 -9.09 -3.03 3.94
CA LEU A 14 -8.34 -4.02 3.18
C LEU A 14 -6.86 -3.62 3.08
N TRP A 15 -6.56 -2.38 2.73
CA TRP A 15 -5.17 -1.89 2.61
C TRP A 15 -4.43 -1.92 3.95
N PHE A 16 -5.08 -1.53 5.04
CA PHE A 16 -4.49 -1.63 6.38
C PHE A 16 -4.23 -3.08 6.79
N THR A 17 -5.12 -4.01 6.41
CA THR A 17 -4.92 -5.44 6.65
C THR A 17 -3.70 -5.97 5.89
N ILE A 18 -3.53 -5.57 4.63
CA ILE A 18 -2.35 -5.91 3.83
C ILE A 18 -1.08 -5.28 4.42
N ALA A 19 -1.13 -4.02 4.84
CA ALA A 19 -0.02 -3.33 5.47
C ALA A 19 0.44 -4.06 6.75
N LEU A 20 -0.51 -4.46 7.60
CA LEU A 20 -0.24 -5.18 8.84
C LEU A 20 0.34 -6.57 8.58
N THR A 21 -0.27 -7.35 7.68
CA THR A 21 0.23 -8.69 7.34
C THR A 21 1.64 -8.63 6.75
N ALA A 22 1.93 -7.69 5.85
CA ALA A 22 3.28 -7.47 5.32
C ALA A 22 4.28 -7.10 6.44
N PHE A 23 3.89 -6.22 7.37
CA PHE A 23 4.71 -5.85 8.52
C PHE A 23 5.01 -7.03 9.44
N LEU A 24 4.03 -7.91 9.69
CA LEU A 24 4.22 -9.07 10.55
C LEU A 24 5.08 -10.15 9.87
N ARG A 25 4.87 -10.41 8.58
CA ARG A 25 5.63 -11.41 7.81
C ARG A 25 7.11 -11.05 7.64
N ARG A 26 7.48 -9.77 7.78
CA ARG A 26 8.89 -9.32 7.72
C ARG A 26 9.80 -10.02 8.73
N LYS A 27 9.26 -10.47 9.88
CA LYS A 27 10.04 -11.10 10.95
C LYS A 27 10.66 -12.44 10.55
N ASN A 28 10.05 -13.13 9.58
CA ASN A 28 10.48 -14.46 9.13
C ASN A 28 11.22 -14.40 7.78
N ALA A 29 11.66 -13.21 7.34
CA ALA A 29 12.22 -12.99 6.01
C ALA A 29 13.70 -12.61 6.04
N ASN A 30 14.42 -12.91 4.96
CA ASN A 30 15.81 -12.48 4.78
C ASN A 30 15.91 -10.94 4.70
N VAL A 31 17.08 -10.37 5.04
CA VAL A 31 17.30 -8.91 5.11
C VAL A 31 16.80 -8.15 3.87
N LYS A 32 17.01 -8.68 2.65
CA LYS A 32 16.50 -8.09 1.40
C LYS A 32 14.97 -8.05 1.36
N LEU A 33 14.31 -9.15 1.72
CA LEU A 33 12.85 -9.28 1.77
C LEU A 33 12.24 -8.46 2.90
N THR A 34 12.92 -8.35 4.05
CA THR A 34 12.48 -7.51 5.18
C THR A 34 12.40 -6.04 4.80
N LYS A 35 13.38 -5.53 4.04
CA LYS A 35 13.36 -4.16 3.51
C LYS A 35 12.20 -3.94 2.54
N LEU A 36 11.95 -4.91 1.65
CA LEU A 36 10.80 -4.86 0.73
C LEU A 36 9.47 -4.92 1.47
N ALA A 37 9.32 -5.82 2.44
CA ALA A 37 8.11 -5.96 3.24
C ALA A 37 7.79 -4.69 4.04
N MET A 38 8.82 -3.99 4.55
CA MET A 38 8.66 -2.68 5.18
C MET A 38 8.19 -1.61 4.21
N LEU A 39 8.81 -1.52 3.03
CA LEU A 39 8.42 -0.56 2.00
C LEU A 39 6.98 -0.77 1.54
N VAL A 40 6.60 -2.03 1.25
CA VAL A 40 5.24 -2.42 0.87
C VAL A 40 4.24 -2.11 1.99
N SER A 41 4.57 -2.44 3.23
CA SER A 41 3.71 -2.17 4.39
C SER A 41 3.43 -0.67 4.54
N ILE A 42 4.47 0.16 4.48
CA ILE A 42 4.34 1.63 4.54
C ILE A 42 3.49 2.14 3.38
N SER A 43 3.75 1.67 2.15
CA SER A 43 2.98 2.10 0.97
C SER A 43 1.50 1.72 1.04
N PHE A 44 1.15 0.51 1.47
CA PHE A 44 -0.26 0.12 1.66
C PHE A 44 -0.92 0.91 2.79
N PHE A 45 -0.19 1.22 3.85
CA PHE A 45 -0.70 2.06 4.94
C PHE A 45 -1.06 3.47 4.45
N PHE A 46 -0.16 4.12 3.71
CA PHE A 46 -0.44 5.42 3.12
C PHE A 46 -1.53 5.39 2.05
N PHE A 47 -1.61 4.31 1.29
CA PHE A 47 -2.70 4.11 0.32
C PHE A 47 -4.06 4.00 1.03
N GLY A 48 -4.15 3.23 2.12
CA GLY A 48 -5.35 3.16 2.97
C GLY A 48 -5.73 4.49 3.61
N ILE A 49 -4.75 5.30 4.04
CA ILE A 49 -5.01 6.69 4.49
C ILE A 49 -5.59 7.53 3.37
N SER A 50 -5.09 7.38 2.13
CA SER A 50 -5.60 8.15 1.00
C SER A 50 -7.07 7.85 0.70
N ASP A 51 -7.49 6.58 0.82
CA ASP A 51 -8.88 6.16 0.63
C ASP A 51 -9.78 6.58 1.80
N LEU A 52 -9.24 6.61 3.03
CA LEU A 52 -9.95 7.17 4.18
C LEU A 52 -10.23 8.67 3.98
N ILE A 53 -9.26 9.42 3.45
CA ILE A 53 -9.46 10.83 3.13
C ILE A 53 -10.49 10.98 2.01
N GLU A 54 -10.42 10.14 0.97
CA GLU A 54 -11.39 10.12 -0.12
C GLU A 54 -12.83 9.85 0.37
N ALA A 55 -13.00 8.93 1.32
CA ALA A 55 -14.30 8.65 1.93
C ALA A 55 -14.90 9.88 2.65
N ASN A 56 -14.04 10.72 3.24
CA ASN A 56 -14.41 11.92 3.98
C ASN A 56 -14.58 13.16 3.07
N THR A 57 -13.73 13.33 2.06
CA THR A 57 -13.76 14.48 1.15
C THR A 57 -14.73 14.29 -0.02
N GLY A 58 -15.08 13.04 -0.34
CA GLY A 58 -15.90 12.68 -1.49
C GLY A 58 -15.21 12.91 -2.84
N ALA A 59 -13.90 13.22 -2.85
CA ALA A 59 -13.16 13.53 -4.06
C ALA A 59 -11.76 12.90 -4.04
N TRP A 60 -11.47 12.06 -5.03
CA TRP A 60 -10.20 11.35 -5.17
C TRP A 60 -9.00 12.26 -5.52
N TRP A 61 -9.27 13.49 -6.00
CA TRP A 61 -8.25 14.47 -6.41
C TRP A 61 -8.10 15.67 -5.45
N ARG A 62 -8.97 15.81 -4.43
CA ARG A 62 -8.89 16.92 -3.47
C ARG A 62 -8.58 16.40 -2.07
N PRO A 63 -7.47 16.85 -1.47
CA PRO A 63 -6.43 17.74 -2.01
C PRO A 63 -5.50 17.06 -3.06
N TRP A 64 -4.92 17.86 -3.98
CA TRP A 64 -4.11 17.37 -5.13
C TRP A 64 -2.92 16.49 -4.75
N TRP A 65 -2.38 16.65 -3.54
CA TRP A 65 -1.30 15.81 -3.04
C TRP A 65 -1.71 14.34 -2.85
N LEU A 66 -3.01 14.03 -2.73
CA LEU A 66 -3.50 12.65 -2.70
C LEU A 66 -3.14 11.90 -3.98
N LEU A 67 -3.21 12.58 -5.13
CA LEU A 67 -2.80 11.99 -6.41
C LEU A 67 -1.32 11.64 -6.41
N VAL A 68 -0.49 12.55 -5.89
CA VAL A 68 0.95 12.32 -5.76
C VAL A 68 1.22 11.15 -4.81
N LEU A 69 0.51 11.07 -3.69
CA LEU A 69 0.63 9.97 -2.74
C LEU A 69 0.24 8.62 -3.37
N LYS A 70 -0.91 8.55 -4.04
CA LYS A 70 -1.37 7.34 -4.75
C LYS A 70 -0.37 6.93 -5.83
N ALA A 71 0.13 7.89 -6.62
CA ALA A 71 1.15 7.64 -7.65
C ALA A 71 2.46 7.08 -7.05
N LEU A 72 2.95 7.66 -5.95
CA LEU A 72 4.13 7.17 -5.24
C LEU A 72 3.91 5.76 -4.66
N CYS A 73 2.73 5.47 -4.14
CA CYS A 73 2.39 4.13 -3.65
C CYS A 73 2.39 3.11 -4.79
N ILE A 74 1.78 3.44 -5.93
CA ILE A 74 1.77 2.56 -7.12
C ILE A 74 3.20 2.31 -7.61
N LEU A 75 4.04 3.34 -7.72
CA LEU A 75 5.45 3.19 -8.08
C LEU A 75 6.21 2.30 -7.09
N SER A 76 5.96 2.47 -5.79
CA SER A 76 6.51 1.61 -4.74
C SER A 76 6.10 0.14 -4.94
N PHE A 77 4.82 -0.14 -5.23
CA PHE A 77 4.37 -1.50 -5.50
C PHE A 77 5.04 -2.12 -6.73
N VAL A 78 5.18 -1.37 -7.83
CA VAL A 78 5.86 -1.83 -9.05
C VAL A 78 7.33 -2.12 -8.78
N THR A 79 8.03 -1.21 -8.08
CA THR A 79 9.45 -1.42 -7.75
C THR A 79 9.67 -2.59 -6.79
N CYS A 80 8.79 -2.78 -5.80
CA CYS A 80 8.80 -3.93 -4.91
C CYS A 80 8.56 -5.24 -5.65
N TRP A 81 7.60 -5.26 -6.59
CA TRP A 81 7.32 -6.44 -7.42
C TRP A 81 8.52 -6.83 -8.27
N TYR A 82 9.16 -5.86 -8.92
CA TYR A 82 10.35 -6.10 -9.73
C TYR A 82 11.51 -6.67 -8.89
N LYS A 83 11.80 -6.05 -7.74
CA LYS A 83 12.86 -6.50 -6.83
C LYS A 83 12.56 -7.88 -6.21
N TYR A 84 11.30 -8.15 -5.87
CA TYR A 84 10.88 -9.45 -5.37
C TYR A 84 11.14 -10.56 -6.40
N ARG A 85 10.77 -10.32 -7.67
CA ARG A 85 11.06 -11.26 -8.77
C ARG A 85 12.55 -11.49 -8.98
N GLN A 86 13.38 -10.45 -8.86
CA GLN A 86 14.83 -10.58 -8.97
C GLN A 86 15.39 -11.45 -7.84
N ILE A 87 15.02 -11.20 -6.59
CA ILE A 87 15.44 -12.02 -5.44
C ILE A 87 14.98 -13.47 -5.59
N ASN A 88 13.76 -13.69 -6.09
CA ASN A 88 13.24 -15.05 -6.27
C ASN A 88 13.94 -15.80 -7.42
N LYS A 89 14.44 -15.10 -8.43
CA LYS A 89 15.31 -15.68 -9.48
C LYS A 89 16.71 -15.99 -8.98
N GLU A 90 17.26 -15.18 -8.07
CA GLU A 90 18.58 -15.42 -7.44
C GLU A 90 18.57 -16.67 -6.52
N ASN A 91 17.40 -17.06 -5.99
CA ASN A 91 17.26 -18.18 -5.04
C ASN A 91 16.80 -19.51 -5.69
N ASN A 92 16.50 -19.52 -6.99
CA ASN A 92 16.12 -20.71 -7.78
C ASN A 92 17.27 -21.14 -8.68
#